data_AF-A0A3D0VUB9-F1
#
_entry.id   AF-A0A3D0VUB9-F1
#
_cell.length_a   1.000
_cell.length_b   1.000
_cell.length_c   1.000
_cell.angle_alpha   90.00
_cell.angle_beta   90.00
_cell.angle_gamma   90.00
#
_symmetry.space_group_name_H-M   'P 1'
#
loop_
_entity.id
_entity.type
_entity.pdbx_description
1 polymer ?
#
loop_
_entity_poly.entity_id
_entity_poly.type
_entity_poly.pdbx_seq_one_letter_code
_entity_poly.pdbx_strand_id
1 'polypeptide(L)'
;MLYLGESFMSKKKMSFEEALARIDEVIEALESKGVSLENSISLYEEAVSLIKDCHSIISKAEGRVKKIVDKQTKEIGELDV
;
A
#
# COMPACT_ATOMS: atom_id res chain seq x y z
N MET A 1 -3.16 40.67 -0.99
CA MET A 1 -4.06 39.51 -1.09
C MET A 1 -3.25 38.28 -0.70
N LEU A 2 -3.43 37.77 0.51
CA LEU A 2 -2.81 36.52 0.95
C LEU A 2 -3.72 35.39 0.44
N TYR A 3 -3.20 34.56 -0.47
CA TYR A 3 -3.92 33.39 -0.97
C TYR A 3 -3.98 32.35 0.15
N LEU A 4 -5.21 32.08 0.58
CA LEU A 4 -5.55 31.08 1.59
C LEU A 4 -5.21 29.68 1.11
N GLY A 5 -4.64 28.90 2.03
CA GLY A 5 -5.06 27.53 2.29
C GLY A 5 -4.60 26.49 1.28
N GLU A 6 -3.37 26.00 1.45
CA GLU A 6 -3.10 24.62 1.06
C GLU A 6 -3.99 23.73 1.92
N SER A 7 -5.06 23.22 1.29
CA SER A 7 -5.91 22.16 1.83
C SER A 7 -5.00 20.99 2.16
N PHE A 8 -4.69 20.81 3.44
CA PHE A 8 -4.06 19.60 3.94
C PHE A 8 -5.11 18.49 3.84
N MET A 9 -5.31 17.97 2.64
CA MET A 9 -6.02 16.72 2.41
C MET A 9 -5.20 15.66 3.13
N SER A 10 -5.63 15.31 4.34
CA SER A 10 -5.19 14.10 5.01
C SER A 10 -5.55 12.94 4.08
N LYS A 11 -4.60 12.53 3.22
CA LYS A 11 -4.73 11.34 2.37
C LYS A 11 -4.97 10.19 3.34
N LYS A 12 -6.24 9.81 3.48
CA LYS A 12 -6.64 8.59 4.17
C LYS A 12 -5.81 7.48 3.53
N LYS A 13 -5.01 6.77 4.33
CA LYS A 13 -4.21 5.66 3.82
C LYS A 13 -5.16 4.65 3.21
N MET A 14 -4.97 4.38 1.93
CA MET A 14 -5.69 3.38 1.17
C MET A 14 -5.46 2.00 1.81
N SER A 15 -6.50 1.17 1.85
CA SER A 15 -6.37 -0.25 2.23
C SER A 15 -5.61 -1.04 1.17
N PHE A 16 -5.25 -2.28 1.50
CA PHE A 16 -4.53 -3.15 0.57
C PHE A 16 -5.39 -3.49 -0.65
N GLU A 17 -6.67 -3.81 -0.41
CA GLU A 17 -7.64 -4.17 -1.44
C GLU A 17 -7.95 -2.99 -2.36
N GLU A 18 -8.09 -1.79 -1.81
CA GLU A 18 -8.26 -0.57 -2.61
C GLU A 18 -6.99 -0.27 -3.45
N ALA A 19 -5.80 -0.46 -2.90
CA ALA A 19 -4.55 -0.25 -3.63
C ALA A 19 -4.36 -1.25 -4.77
N LEU A 20 -4.73 -2.51 -4.56
CA LEU A 20 -4.75 -3.53 -5.61
C LEU A 20 -5.75 -3.20 -6.71
N ALA A 21 -6.99 -2.88 -6.36
CA ALA A 21 -8.01 -2.49 -7.34
C ALA A 21 -7.55 -1.31 -8.19
N ARG A 22 -6.88 -0.33 -7.56
CA ARG A 22 -6.33 0.82 -8.28
C ARG A 22 -5.18 0.44 -9.21
N ILE A 23 -4.32 -0.50 -8.81
CA ILE A 23 -3.25 -1.02 -9.69
C ILE A 23 -3.86 -1.68 -10.93
N ASP A 24 -4.92 -2.48 -10.77
CA ASP A 24 -5.60 -3.13 -11.90
C ASP A 24 -6.19 -2.09 -12.87
N GLU A 25 -6.86 -1.05 -12.35
CA GLU A 25 -7.34 0.08 -13.18
C GLU A 25 -6.21 0.77 -13.93
N VAL A 26 -5.06 0.96 -13.28
CA VAL A 26 -3.88 1.58 -13.91
C VAL A 26 -3.32 0.69 -15.03
N ILE A 27 -3.27 -0.63 -14.83
CA ILE A 27 -2.84 -1.57 -15.86
C ILE A 27 -3.78 -1.52 -17.07
N GLU A 28 -5.10 -1.57 -16.84
CA GLU A 28 -6.10 -1.45 -17.90
C GLU A 28 -5.95 -0.13 -18.67
N ALA A 29 -5.69 0.98 -17.96
CA ALA A 29 -5.47 2.29 -18.58
C ALA A 29 -4.20 2.33 -19.43
N LEU A 30 -3.12 1.67 -18.99
CA LEU A 30 -1.85 1.57 -19.74
C LEU A 30 -1.96 0.70 -20.99
N GLU A 31 -2.82 -0.33 -20.97
CA GLU A 31 -3.06 -1.20 -22.12
C GLU A 31 -4.02 -0.58 -23.16
N SER A 32 -4.74 0.48 -22.79
CA SER A 32 -5.68 1.16 -23.66
C SER A 32 -4.98 1.90 -24.81
N LYS A 33 -5.51 1.72 -26.02
CA LYS A 33 -5.03 2.43 -27.22
C LYS A 33 -5.41 3.91 -27.12
N GLY A 34 -4.42 4.78 -26.95
CA GLY A 34 -4.61 6.23 -26.96
C GLY A 34 -4.15 6.96 -25.70
N VAL A 35 -3.54 6.25 -24.74
CA VAL A 35 -2.85 6.91 -23.63
C VAL A 35 -1.61 7.65 -24.17
N SER A 36 -1.48 8.93 -23.80
CA SER A 36 -0.30 9.74 -24.18
C SER A 36 0.92 9.30 -23.37
N LEU A 37 2.12 9.55 -23.89
CA LEU A 37 3.38 9.21 -23.20
C LEU A 37 3.45 9.81 -21.79
N GLU A 38 3.08 11.09 -21.64
CA GLU A 38 3.06 11.77 -20.34
C GLU A 38 2.11 11.08 -19.37
N ASN A 39 0.92 10.71 -19.82
CA ASN A 39 -0.04 9.96 -19.00
C ASN A 39 0.47 8.55 -18.66
N SER A 40 1.15 7.87 -19.60
CA SER A 40 1.77 6.56 -19.32
C SER A 40 2.79 6.66 -18.19
N ILE A 41 3.61 7.71 -18.20
CA ILE A 41 4.62 7.94 -17.16
C ILE A 41 3.95 8.21 -15.81
N SER A 42 2.93 9.08 -15.76
CA SER A 42 2.21 9.36 -14.52
C SER A 42 1.49 8.14 -13.95
N LEU A 43 0.85 7.33 -14.81
CA LEU A 43 0.20 6.08 -14.42
C LEU A 43 1.22 5.07 -13.88
N TYR A 44 2.39 4.96 -14.51
CA TYR A 44 3.46 4.10 -14.04
C TYR A 44 3.99 4.54 -12.66
N GLU A 45 4.21 5.84 -12.45
CA GLU A 45 4.62 6.39 -11.16
C GLU A 45 3.59 6.10 -10.06
N GLU A 46 2.31 6.24 -10.39
CA GLU A 46 1.20 5.88 -9.50
C GLU A 46 1.25 4.40 -9.10
N ALA A 47 1.35 3.49 -10.08
CA ALA A 47 1.46 2.05 -9.83
C ALA A 47 2.65 1.71 -8.93
N VAL A 48 3.82 2.29 -9.18
CA VAL A 48 5.02 2.08 -8.34
C VAL A 48 4.80 2.55 -6.91
N SER A 49 4.09 3.68 -6.71
CA SER A 49 3.74 4.16 -5.37
C SER A 49 2.79 3.19 -4.67
N LEU A 50 1.75 2.71 -5.35
CA LEU A 50 0.77 1.78 -4.80
C LEU A 50 1.41 0.44 -4.41
N ILE A 51 2.32 -0.08 -5.25
CA ILE A 51 3.08 -1.31 -4.96
C ILE A 51 3.91 -1.14 -3.67
N LYS A 52 4.55 0.01 -3.47
CA LYS A 52 5.29 0.31 -2.23
C LYS A 52 4.37 0.33 -1.01
N ASP A 53 3.18 0.91 -1.14
CA ASP A 53 2.21 0.94 -0.06
C ASP A 53 1.71 -0.47 0.28
N CYS A 54 1.42 -1.30 -0.73
CA CYS A 54 1.08 -2.71 -0.55
C CYS A 54 2.17 -3.47 0.21
N HIS A 55 3.44 -3.34 -0.17
CA HIS A 55 4.55 -3.95 0.55
C HIS A 55 4.63 -3.48 2.01
N SER A 56 4.36 -2.20 2.30
CA SER A 56 4.32 -1.70 3.67
C SER A 56 3.20 -2.34 4.50
N ILE A 57 2.03 -2.55 3.90
CA ILE A 57 0.89 -3.20 4.56
C ILE A 57 1.20 -4.66 4.85
N ILE A 58 1.73 -5.39 3.86
CA ILE A 58 2.12 -6.80 4.00
C ILE A 58 3.18 -6.95 5.09
N SER A 59 4.26 -6.16 5.05
CA SER A 59 5.32 -6.24 6.06
C SER A 59 4.81 -6.00 7.49
N LYS A 60 3.85 -5.08 7.66
CA LYS A 60 3.20 -4.88 8.97
C LYS A 60 2.35 -6.08 9.38
N ALA A 61 1.62 -6.70 8.45
CA ALA A 61 0.84 -7.89 8.72
C ALA A 61 1.73 -9.06 9.12
N GLU A 62 2.82 -9.32 8.39
CA GLU A 62 3.84 -10.33 8.71
C GLU A 62 4.44 -10.10 10.09
N GLY A 63 4.81 -8.84 10.41
CA GLY A 63 5.33 -8.48 11.73
C GLY A 63 4.33 -8.75 12.87
N ARG A 64 3.02 -8.60 12.61
CA ARG A 64 1.98 -8.95 13.59
C ARG A 64 1.86 -10.46 13.75
N VAL A 65 1.86 -11.21 12.66
CA VAL A 65 1.81 -12.69 12.69
C VAL A 65 3.02 -13.23 13.45
N LYS A 66 4.22 -12.76 13.14
CA LYS A 66 5.46 -13.17 13.82
C LYS A 66 5.38 -12.96 15.34
N LYS A 67 4.90 -11.79 15.79
CA LYS A 67 4.72 -11.51 17.23
C LYS A 67 3.76 -12.48 17.91
N ILE A 68 2.69 -12.90 17.23
CA ILE A 68 1.73 -13.87 17.76
C ILE A 68 2.40 -15.24 17.92
N VAL A 69 3.14 -15.69 16.90
CA VAL A 69 3.87 -16.96 16.91
C VAL A 69 4.97 -16.98 17.99
N ASP A 70 5.75 -15.90 18.10
CA ASP A 70 6.81 -15.76 19.10
C ASP A 70 6.23 -15.78 20.53
N LYS A 71 5.05 -15.17 20.73
CA LYS A 71 4.36 -15.18 22.02
C LYS A 71 3.90 -16.61 22.38
N GLN A 72 3.25 -17.32 21.47
CA GLN A 72 2.82 -18.71 21.70
C GLN A 72 3.99 -19.62 22.01
N THR A 73 5.10 -19.48 21.28
CA THR A 73 6.32 -20.28 21.51
C THR A 73 6.89 -20.07 22.92
N LYS A 74 6.87 -18.83 23.44
CA LYS A 74 7.31 -18.53 24.82
C LYS A 74 6.37 -19.12 25.88
N GLU A 75 5.07 -19.12 25.65
CA GLU A 75 4.08 -19.65 26.59
C GLU A 75 4.13 -21.19 26.68
N ILE A 76 4.60 -21.89 25.64
CA ILE A 76 4.75 -23.35 25.62
C ILE A 76 6.09 -23.81 26.25
N GLY A 77 7.12 -22.96 26.21
CA GLY A 77 8.45 -23.27 26.77
C GLY A 77 8.61 -23.10 28.28
N GLU A 78 7.59 -22.59 28.99
CA GLU A 78 7.60 -22.44 30.46
C GLU A 78 6.93 -23.61 31.22
N LEU A 79 6.53 -24.68 30.51
CA LEU A 79 5.91 -25.89 31.10
C LEU A 79 6.88 -27.07 31.33
N ASP A 80 8.16 -26.93 30.98
CA ASP A 80 9.23 -27.89 31.31
C ASP A 80 10.15 -27.30 32.40
N VAL A 81 9.70 -27.32 33.66
CA VAL A 81 10.54 -27.22 34.87
C VAL A 81 10.34 -28.45 35.73
#